data_AF-A0AAV6BDJ8-F1
#
_entry.id   AF-A0AAV6BDJ8-F1
#
_cell.length_a   1.000
_cell.length_b   1.000
_cell.length_c   1.000
_cell.angle_alpha   90.00
_cell.angle_beta   90.00
_cell.angle_gamma   90.00
#
_symmetry.space_group_name_H-M   'P 1'
#
loop_
_entity.id
_entity.type
_entity.pdbx_description
1 polymer ?
#
loop_
_entity_poly.entity_id
_entity_poly.type
_entity_poly.pdbx_seq_one_letter_code
_entity_poly.pdbx_strand_id
1 'polypeptide(L)'
;MKTQNYSAAFEMFDSNMRAAVSEEKLRAVWSAQLGTLGPLVSWTITQRTQAQGLDVRIALLRFDHGELLATVAVNPGRQEVAGFLIKPAPSSAKPAPPAPYVHPSDFRSAEISVGSAPFVLGGTLTVPVGLGPFPGVVLVHGSGPQDRDETIGANKIFKDLAEGLASRGIEVL
;
A
#
# COMPACT_ATOMS: atom_id res chain seq x y z
N MET A 1 -21.84 -0.63 -3.52
CA MET A 1 -21.22 -0.10 -2.30
C MET A 1 -21.82 1.24 -1.83
N LYS A 2 -21.82 2.34 -2.63
CA LYS A 2 -22.42 3.63 -2.22
C LYS A 2 -23.90 3.53 -1.81
N THR A 3 -24.69 2.75 -2.55
CA THR A 3 -26.11 2.50 -2.27
C THR A 3 -26.35 1.39 -1.24
N GLN A 4 -25.29 0.84 -0.63
CA GLN A 4 -25.33 -0.33 0.27
C GLN A 4 -26.06 -1.56 -0.30
N ASN A 5 -26.24 -1.63 -1.62
CA ASN A 5 -26.71 -2.83 -2.29
C ASN A 5 -25.52 -3.79 -2.48
N TYR A 6 -25.30 -4.66 -1.48
CA TYR A 6 -24.19 -5.61 -1.45
C TYR A 6 -24.43 -6.81 -2.36
N SER A 7 -25.68 -7.24 -2.52
CA SER A 7 -26.07 -8.30 -3.44
C SER A 7 -25.72 -7.94 -4.89
N ALA A 8 -26.12 -6.74 -5.35
CA ALA A 8 -25.75 -6.27 -6.69
C ALA A 8 -24.23 -6.09 -6.87
N ALA A 9 -23.51 -5.68 -5.82
CA ALA A 9 -22.05 -5.58 -5.87
C ALA A 9 -21.38 -6.96 -5.97
N PHE A 10 -21.92 -7.95 -5.25
CA PHE A 10 -21.46 -9.34 -5.28
C PHE A 10 -21.75 -10.01 -6.64
N GLU A 11 -22.85 -9.65 -7.30
CA GLU A 11 -23.16 -10.14 -8.65
C GLU A 11 -22.16 -9.67 -9.71
N MET A 12 -21.48 -8.56 -9.48
CA MET A 12 -20.43 -8.05 -10.39
C MET A 12 -19.13 -8.85 -10.29
N PHE A 13 -18.94 -9.70 -9.28
CA PHE A 13 -17.70 -10.47 -9.10
C PHE A 13 -17.61 -11.63 -10.09
N ASP A 14 -16.40 -11.97 -10.53
CA ASP A 14 -16.20 -13.21 -11.29
C ASP A 14 -16.37 -14.46 -10.39
N SER A 15 -16.29 -15.66 -10.99
CA SER A 15 -16.45 -16.90 -10.24
C SER A 15 -15.40 -17.11 -9.15
N ASN A 16 -14.16 -16.66 -9.38
CA ASN A 16 -13.06 -16.82 -8.43
C ASN A 16 -13.25 -15.89 -7.23
N MET A 17 -13.62 -14.64 -7.47
CA MET A 17 -13.86 -13.64 -6.44
C MET A 17 -15.09 -14.01 -5.60
N ARG A 18 -16.15 -14.56 -6.21
CA ARG A 18 -17.33 -15.07 -5.47
C ARG A 18 -16.99 -16.27 -4.57
N ALA A 19 -16.03 -17.10 -4.97
CA ALA A 19 -15.54 -18.19 -4.12
C ALA A 19 -14.68 -17.69 -2.95
N ALA A 20 -13.99 -16.56 -3.12
CA ALA A 20 -13.08 -16.01 -2.11
C ALA A 20 -13.74 -15.06 -1.09
N VAL A 21 -14.82 -14.37 -1.46
CA VAL A 21 -15.46 -13.33 -0.63
C VAL A 21 -16.97 -13.51 -0.65
N SER A 22 -17.59 -13.81 0.50
CA SER A 22 -19.06 -13.86 0.61
C SER A 22 -19.69 -12.46 0.66
N GLU A 23 -20.98 -12.35 0.31
CA GLU A 23 -21.73 -11.09 0.46
C GLU A 23 -21.68 -10.56 1.90
N GLU A 24 -21.80 -11.44 2.89
CA GLU A 24 -21.70 -11.08 4.31
C GLU A 24 -20.34 -10.47 4.66
N LYS A 25 -19.25 -11.05 4.16
CA LYS A 25 -17.89 -10.53 4.38
C LYS A 25 -17.71 -9.17 3.69
N LEU A 26 -18.22 -9.02 2.47
CA LEU A 26 -18.20 -7.75 1.74
C LEU A 26 -18.95 -6.65 2.51
N ARG A 27 -20.15 -6.98 3.02
CA ARG A 27 -20.95 -6.09 3.87
C ARG A 27 -20.21 -5.72 5.15
N ALA A 28 -19.70 -6.71 5.88
CA ALA A 28 -19.01 -6.50 7.15
C ALA A 28 -17.80 -5.57 6.99
N VAL A 29 -16.95 -5.82 5.99
CA VAL A 29 -15.77 -4.98 5.71
C VAL A 29 -16.19 -3.55 5.38
N TRP A 30 -17.17 -3.35 4.51
CA TRP A 30 -17.60 -2.01 4.11
C TRP A 30 -18.29 -1.26 5.25
N SER A 31 -19.15 -1.93 6.02
CA SER A 31 -19.79 -1.35 7.21
C SER A 31 -18.77 -0.93 8.27
N ALA A 32 -17.68 -1.70 8.46
CA ALA A 32 -16.61 -1.31 9.36
C ALA A 32 -15.88 -0.04 8.89
N GLN A 33 -15.66 0.12 7.57
CA GLN A 33 -15.10 1.35 7.01
C GLN A 33 -16.02 2.55 7.23
N LEU A 34 -17.33 2.38 6.99
CA LEU A 34 -18.31 3.44 7.25
C LEU A 34 -18.40 3.82 8.73
N GLY A 35 -18.28 2.84 9.63
CA GLY A 35 -18.27 3.09 11.08
C GLY A 35 -17.02 3.84 11.55
N THR A 36 -15.89 3.66 10.88
CA THR A 36 -14.60 4.29 11.24
C THR A 36 -14.42 5.65 10.57
N LEU A 37 -14.76 5.76 9.29
CA LEU A 37 -14.47 6.93 8.45
C LEU A 37 -15.71 7.82 8.21
N GLY A 38 -16.89 7.39 8.65
CA GLY A 38 -18.15 8.06 8.34
C GLY A 38 -18.69 7.70 6.94
N PRO A 39 -19.77 8.36 6.49
CA PRO A 39 -20.37 8.11 5.18
C PRO A 39 -19.42 8.49 4.03
N LEU A 40 -19.57 7.79 2.90
CA LEU A 40 -18.87 8.12 1.65
C LEU A 40 -19.49 9.39 1.03
N VAL A 41 -18.70 10.47 0.99
CA VAL A 41 -19.09 11.77 0.43
C VAL A 41 -18.96 11.79 -1.09
N SER A 42 -17.79 11.39 -1.61
CA SER A 42 -17.51 11.41 -3.05
C SER A 42 -16.51 10.35 -3.47
N TRP A 43 -16.44 10.07 -4.76
CA TRP A 43 -15.40 9.22 -5.32
C TRP A 43 -15.06 9.64 -6.74
N THR A 44 -13.83 9.36 -7.17
CA THR A 44 -13.37 9.60 -8.54
C THR A 44 -12.35 8.55 -8.96
N ILE A 45 -12.33 8.18 -10.24
CA ILE A 45 -11.27 7.33 -10.81
C ILE A 45 -10.06 8.23 -11.05
N THR A 46 -8.98 7.98 -10.32
CA THR A 46 -7.74 8.76 -10.43
C THR A 46 -6.79 8.15 -11.46
N GLN A 47 -6.84 6.84 -11.67
CA GLN A 47 -5.98 6.14 -12.60
C GLN A 47 -6.70 4.97 -13.25
N ARG A 48 -6.39 4.73 -14.52
CA ARG A 48 -6.79 3.55 -15.27
C ARG A 48 -5.56 2.96 -15.94
N THR A 49 -5.34 1.67 -15.77
CA THR A 49 -4.21 0.94 -16.35
C THR A 49 -4.62 -0.46 -16.77
N GLN A 50 -3.77 -1.14 -17.52
CA GLN A 50 -3.95 -2.54 -17.90
C GLN A 50 -2.85 -3.37 -17.23
N ALA A 51 -3.22 -4.42 -16.53
CA ALA A 51 -2.27 -5.34 -15.90
C ALA A 51 -2.76 -6.77 -16.06
N GLN A 52 -1.90 -7.66 -16.56
CA GLN A 52 -2.21 -9.09 -16.75
C GLN A 52 -3.51 -9.34 -17.55
N GLY A 53 -3.82 -8.46 -18.52
CA GLY A 53 -5.04 -8.55 -19.33
C GLY A 53 -6.33 -8.04 -18.65
N LEU A 54 -6.23 -7.48 -17.45
CA LEU A 54 -7.35 -6.87 -16.73
C LEU A 54 -7.31 -5.34 -16.83
N ASP A 55 -8.50 -4.74 -16.94
CA ASP A 55 -8.71 -3.30 -16.80
C ASP A 55 -8.69 -2.92 -15.32
N VAL A 56 -7.59 -2.34 -14.87
CA VAL A 56 -7.37 -1.95 -13.47
C VAL A 56 -7.71 -0.47 -13.31
N ARG A 57 -8.66 -0.18 -12.42
CA ARG A 57 -9.14 1.16 -12.10
C ARG A 57 -8.82 1.46 -10.65
N ILE A 58 -8.19 2.60 -10.39
CA ILE A 58 -7.92 3.10 -9.05
C ILE A 58 -8.86 4.27 -8.80
N ALA A 59 -9.70 4.14 -7.78
CA ALA A 59 -10.64 5.16 -7.36
C ALA A 59 -10.25 5.72 -6.00
N LEU A 60 -10.19 7.05 -5.89
CA LEU A 60 -10.12 7.75 -4.60
C LEU A 60 -11.52 7.87 -4.04
N LEU A 61 -11.72 7.31 -2.85
CA LEU A 61 -12.95 7.34 -2.08
C LEU A 61 -12.79 8.34 -0.94
N ARG A 62 -13.64 9.36 -0.88
CA ARG A 62 -13.64 10.37 0.19
C ARG A 62 -14.79 10.13 1.14
N PHE A 63 -14.47 9.93 2.41
CA PHE A 63 -15.41 9.81 3.51
C PHE A 63 -15.35 11.06 4.38
N ASP A 64 -16.30 11.22 5.31
CA ASP A 64 -16.33 12.37 6.23
C ASP A 64 -15.02 12.52 7.05
N HIS A 65 -14.37 11.40 7.38
CA HIS A 65 -13.18 11.36 8.25
C HIS A 65 -11.97 10.63 7.64
N GLY A 66 -11.84 10.65 6.32
CA GLY A 66 -10.63 10.14 5.67
C GLY A 66 -10.82 9.77 4.22
N GLU A 67 -9.74 9.28 3.62
CA GLU A 67 -9.72 8.87 2.22
C GLU A 67 -9.15 7.46 2.07
N LEU A 68 -9.74 6.68 1.16
CA LEU A 68 -9.26 5.35 0.79
C LEU A 68 -9.02 5.29 -0.72
N LEU A 69 -8.03 4.52 -1.15
CA LEU A 69 -7.89 4.11 -2.54
C LEU A 69 -8.51 2.72 -2.70
N ALA A 70 -9.45 2.61 -3.64
CA ALA A 70 -10.00 1.34 -4.08
C ALA A 70 -9.42 0.97 -5.44
N THR A 71 -8.73 -0.16 -5.50
CA THR A 71 -8.27 -0.78 -6.76
C THR A 71 -9.27 -1.84 -7.17
N VAL A 72 -9.82 -1.70 -8.37
CA VAL A 72 -10.78 -2.63 -8.98
C VAL A 72 -10.17 -3.17 -10.26
N ALA A 73 -9.96 -4.49 -10.33
CA ALA A 73 -9.54 -5.17 -11.55
C ALA A 73 -10.77 -5.76 -12.24
N VAL A 74 -10.99 -5.40 -13.50
CA VAL A 74 -12.17 -5.79 -14.29
C VAL A 74 -11.75 -6.61 -15.50
N ASN A 75 -12.42 -7.73 -15.73
CA ASN A 75 -12.28 -8.49 -16.95
C ASN A 75 -12.95 -7.71 -18.10
N PRO A 76 -12.19 -7.22 -19.12
CA PRO A 76 -12.74 -6.34 -20.14
C PRO A 76 -13.82 -7.02 -21.00
N GLY A 77 -13.76 -8.34 -21.19
CA GLY A 77 -14.71 -9.08 -22.02
C GLY A 77 -16.08 -9.25 -21.37
N ARG A 78 -16.11 -9.52 -20.06
CA ARG A 78 -17.35 -9.83 -19.31
C ARG A 78 -17.83 -8.69 -18.41
N GLN A 79 -17.03 -7.64 -18.25
CA GLN A 79 -17.25 -6.56 -17.28
C GLN A 79 -17.42 -7.04 -15.83
N GLU A 80 -16.81 -8.18 -15.50
CA GLU A 80 -16.81 -8.78 -14.16
C GLU A 80 -15.59 -8.31 -13.37
N VAL A 81 -15.75 -8.09 -12.06
CA VAL A 81 -14.68 -7.73 -11.13
C VAL A 81 -13.92 -8.99 -10.74
N ALA A 82 -12.66 -9.06 -11.15
CA ALA A 82 -11.73 -10.14 -10.83
C ALA A 82 -10.87 -9.84 -9.59
N GLY A 83 -10.84 -8.58 -9.13
CA GLY A 83 -10.09 -8.19 -7.95
C GLY A 83 -10.58 -6.89 -7.34
N PHE A 84 -10.58 -6.84 -6.02
CA PHE A 84 -10.95 -5.67 -5.24
C PHE A 84 -10.01 -5.50 -4.05
N LEU A 85 -9.37 -4.34 -3.94
CA LEU A 85 -8.47 -4.01 -2.85
C LEU A 85 -8.77 -2.59 -2.37
N ILE A 86 -8.81 -2.42 -1.05
CA ILE A 86 -8.94 -1.11 -0.41
C ILE A 86 -7.68 -0.88 0.42
N LYS A 87 -7.06 0.29 0.25
CA LYS A 87 -5.95 0.76 1.09
C LYS A 87 -6.22 2.19 1.56
N PRO A 88 -5.66 2.63 2.70
CA PRO A 88 -5.63 4.05 3.04
C PRO A 88 -5.06 4.88 1.90
N ALA A 89 -5.67 6.03 1.60
CA ALA A 89 -5.07 6.95 0.64
C ALA A 89 -3.77 7.50 1.25
N PRO A 90 -2.69 7.66 0.45
CA PRO A 90 -1.50 8.33 0.91
C PRO A 90 -1.86 9.75 1.34
N SER A 91 -1.43 10.14 2.53
CA SER A 91 -1.76 11.44 3.09
C SER A 91 -1.11 12.54 2.24
N SER A 92 -1.90 13.53 1.81
CA SER A 92 -1.39 14.77 1.22
C SER A 92 -0.82 15.74 2.26
N ALA A 93 -0.83 15.35 3.54
CA ALA A 93 -0.23 16.14 4.60
C ALA A 93 1.29 16.24 4.43
N LYS A 94 1.84 17.37 4.89
CA LYS A 94 3.29 17.56 4.98
C LYS A 94 3.93 16.36 5.70
N PRO A 95 5.08 15.84 5.24
CA PRO A 95 5.76 14.75 5.90
C PRO A 95 5.92 15.07 7.39
N ALA A 96 5.55 14.11 8.25
CA ALA A 96 5.77 14.25 9.67
C ALA A 96 7.28 14.48 9.94
N PRO A 97 7.64 15.25 10.98
CA PRO A 97 9.04 15.30 11.39
C PRO A 97 9.54 13.88 11.71
N PRO A 98 10.85 13.61 11.55
CA PRO A 98 11.43 12.31 11.92
C PRO A 98 11.03 11.93 13.35
N ALA A 99 10.81 10.63 13.57
CA ALA A 99 10.48 10.15 14.90
C ALA A 99 11.60 10.52 15.90
N PRO A 100 11.31 10.73 17.19
CA PRO A 100 12.29 11.20 18.17
C PRO A 100 13.53 10.30 18.33
N TYR A 101 13.42 9.03 17.91
CA TYR A 101 14.48 8.04 17.94
C TYR A 101 15.34 8.00 16.68
N VAL A 102 15.04 8.84 15.68
CA VAL A 102 15.81 8.99 14.44
C VAL A 102 16.74 10.18 14.60
N HIS A 103 18.02 9.93 14.35
CA HIS A 103 19.09 10.91 14.36
C HIS A 103 19.71 10.95 12.96
N PRO A 104 19.25 11.85 12.08
CA PRO A 104 19.68 11.88 10.67
C PRO A 104 21.18 12.14 10.46
N SER A 105 21.87 12.69 11.47
CA SER A 105 23.33 12.86 11.44
C SER A 105 24.10 11.55 11.59
N ASP A 106 23.44 10.49 12.05
CA ASP A 106 24.09 9.27 12.50
C ASP A 106 24.11 8.20 11.41
N PHE A 107 23.55 8.47 10.23
CA PHE A 107 23.55 7.55 9.10
C PHE A 107 23.56 8.27 7.75
N ARG A 108 23.76 7.50 6.67
CA ARG A 108 23.69 7.94 5.28
C ARG A 108 22.87 6.93 4.49
N SER A 109 22.10 7.40 3.51
CA SER A 109 21.34 6.52 2.61
C SER A 109 21.87 6.60 1.18
N ALA A 110 21.92 5.46 0.50
CA ALA A 110 22.29 5.35 -0.90
C ALA A 110 21.31 4.44 -1.64
N GLU A 111 20.91 4.81 -2.85
CA GLU A 111 20.21 3.89 -3.73
C GLU A 111 21.19 2.82 -4.23
N ILE A 112 20.77 1.56 -4.19
CA ILE A 112 21.55 0.45 -4.70
C ILE A 112 20.69 -0.45 -5.61
N SER A 113 21.36 -1.30 -6.37
CA SER A 113 20.73 -2.35 -7.15
C SER A 113 21.26 -3.70 -6.70
N VAL A 114 20.36 -4.65 -6.48
CA VAL A 114 20.67 -6.01 -6.05
C VAL A 114 20.28 -6.99 -7.16
N GLY A 115 21.13 -7.98 -7.40
CA GLY A 115 20.90 -9.02 -8.40
C GLY A 115 21.59 -8.74 -9.73
N SER A 116 21.14 -9.43 -10.76
CA SER A 116 21.73 -9.40 -12.10
C SER A 116 20.63 -9.62 -13.14
N ALA A 117 20.86 -9.17 -14.37
CA ALA A 117 19.88 -9.29 -15.44
C ALA A 117 19.41 -10.77 -15.61
N PRO A 118 18.10 -11.00 -15.86
CA PRO A 118 17.03 -10.02 -16.02
C PRO A 118 16.37 -9.55 -14.70
N PHE A 119 16.84 -10.03 -13.54
CA PHE A 119 16.23 -9.80 -12.23
C PHE A 119 17.08 -8.83 -11.39
N VAL A 120 17.03 -7.54 -11.74
CA VAL A 120 17.66 -6.47 -10.97
C VAL A 120 16.59 -5.77 -10.14
N LEU A 121 16.80 -5.70 -8.83
CA LEU A 121 15.91 -5.03 -7.88
C LEU A 121 16.58 -3.77 -7.33
N GLY A 122 15.87 -2.65 -7.35
CA GLY A 122 16.32 -1.43 -6.66
C GLY A 122 16.07 -1.53 -5.16
N GLY A 123 17.01 -1.05 -4.35
CA GLY A 123 16.93 -0.98 -2.90
C GLY A 123 17.52 0.32 -2.36
N THR A 124 17.39 0.53 -1.05
CA THR A 124 18.00 1.66 -0.33
C THR A 124 18.89 1.10 0.78
N LEU A 125 20.18 1.39 0.72
CA LEU A 125 21.12 1.04 1.77
C LEU A 125 21.26 2.20 2.74
N THR A 126 20.89 1.99 4.01
CA THR A 126 21.03 2.96 5.09
C THR A 126 22.15 2.51 6.04
N VAL A 127 23.25 3.28 6.06
CA VAL A 127 24.51 2.91 6.73
C VAL A 127 24.81 3.88 7.88
N PRO A 128 25.09 3.38 9.10
CA PRO A 128 25.54 4.22 10.20
C PRO A 128 26.84 4.97 9.89
N VAL A 129 26.96 6.19 10.40
CA VAL A 129 28.20 6.96 10.37
C VAL A 129 29.14 6.43 11.45
N GLY A 130 30.33 5.97 11.06
CA GLY A 130 31.35 5.52 12.00
C GLY A 130 32.31 4.52 11.36
N LEU A 131 33.15 3.94 12.20
CA LEU A 131 34.02 2.83 11.82
C LEU A 131 33.27 1.52 12.11
N GLY A 132 32.86 0.82 11.05
CA GLY A 132 32.25 -0.51 11.15
C GLY A 132 33.26 -1.60 11.58
N PRO A 133 32.89 -2.89 11.48
CA PRO A 133 31.68 -3.40 10.85
C PRO A 133 30.42 -3.18 11.69
N PHE A 134 29.28 -2.97 11.03
CA PHE A 134 27.97 -2.90 11.66
C PHE A 134 27.23 -4.23 11.48
N PRO A 135 26.38 -4.65 12.44
CA PRO A 135 25.37 -5.66 12.16
C PRO A 135 24.42 -5.17 11.05
N GLY A 136 23.99 -6.08 10.18
CA GLY A 136 23.13 -5.78 9.03
C GLY A 136 21.75 -6.43 9.13
N VAL A 137 20.72 -5.73 8.65
CA VAL A 137 19.34 -6.21 8.50
C VAL A 137 18.89 -6.01 7.05
N VAL A 138 18.16 -6.96 6.49
CA VAL A 138 17.51 -6.82 5.18
C VAL A 138 16.00 -6.85 5.36
N LEU A 139 15.33 -5.79 4.93
CA LEU A 139 13.87 -5.62 4.95
C LEU A 139 13.32 -6.04 3.57
N VAL A 140 12.57 -7.13 3.55
CA VAL A 140 11.94 -7.66 2.34
C VAL A 140 10.44 -7.46 2.44
N HIS A 141 9.86 -6.79 1.44
CA HIS A 141 8.42 -6.54 1.43
C HIS A 141 7.64 -7.85 1.21
N GLY A 142 6.37 -7.85 1.63
CA GLY A 142 5.45 -8.98 1.40
C GLY A 142 4.98 -9.10 -0.05
N SER A 143 4.06 -10.01 -0.32
CA SER A 143 3.47 -10.15 -1.66
C SER A 143 2.63 -8.91 -2.05
N GLY A 144 2.82 -8.39 -3.26
CA GLY A 144 1.95 -7.37 -3.86
C GLY A 144 2.69 -6.14 -4.37
N PRO A 145 1.98 -5.15 -4.91
CA PRO A 145 2.56 -3.90 -5.40
C PRO A 145 2.82 -2.97 -4.21
N GLN A 146 3.93 -3.21 -3.51
CA GLN A 146 4.45 -2.36 -2.44
C GLN A 146 5.66 -1.56 -2.94
N ASP A 147 5.90 -0.40 -2.33
CA ASP A 147 7.09 0.41 -2.60
C ASP A 147 8.21 0.11 -1.60
N ARG A 148 9.39 0.69 -1.83
CA ARG A 148 10.60 0.50 -1.00
C ARG A 148 10.43 0.96 0.46
N ASP A 149 9.47 1.83 0.72
CA ASP A 149 9.20 2.39 2.05
C ASP A 149 8.12 1.59 2.81
N GLU A 150 7.51 0.59 2.17
CA GLU A 150 6.31 -0.11 2.64
C GLU A 150 5.21 0.89 3.04
N THR A 151 4.88 1.82 2.14
CA THR A 151 3.99 2.95 2.43
C THR A 151 2.55 2.47 2.71
N ILE A 152 2.02 2.83 3.90
CA ILE A 152 0.62 2.62 4.28
C ILE A 152 0.04 3.94 4.79
N GLY A 153 -0.74 4.61 3.95
CA GLY A 153 -1.28 5.93 4.27
C GLY A 153 -0.16 6.95 4.46
N ALA A 154 -0.04 7.50 5.66
CA ALA A 154 1.05 8.43 6.02
C ALA A 154 2.32 7.72 6.53
N ASN A 155 2.24 6.42 6.83
CA ASN A 155 3.33 5.67 7.44
C ASN A 155 4.29 5.14 6.37
N LYS A 156 5.59 5.16 6.67
CA LYS A 156 6.66 4.62 5.82
C LYS A 156 7.43 3.57 6.62
N ILE A 157 6.79 2.42 6.83
CA ILE A 157 7.18 1.46 7.87
C ILE A 157 8.64 1.00 7.70
N PHE A 158 9.06 0.67 6.48
CA PHE A 158 10.44 0.20 6.26
C PHE A 158 11.45 1.32 6.39
N LYS A 159 11.11 2.53 5.92
CA LYS A 159 11.96 3.70 6.08
C LYS A 159 12.16 4.04 7.56
N ASP A 160 11.08 4.07 8.34
CA ASP A 160 11.13 4.39 9.77
C ASP A 160 11.98 3.37 10.54
N LEU A 161 11.88 2.07 10.19
CA LEU A 161 12.74 1.02 10.73
C LEU A 161 14.20 1.21 10.31
N ALA A 162 14.46 1.45 9.02
CA ALA A 162 15.82 1.61 8.50
C ALA A 162 16.54 2.78 9.17
N GLU A 163 15.91 3.95 9.23
CA GLU A 163 16.49 5.15 9.85
C GLU A 163 16.66 4.96 11.37
N GLY A 164 15.68 4.36 12.05
CA GLY A 164 15.75 4.12 13.49
C GLY A 164 16.82 3.10 13.92
N LEU A 165 17.01 2.04 13.12
CA LEU A 165 18.06 1.04 13.33
C LEU A 165 19.44 1.61 12.99
N ALA A 166 19.55 2.39 11.91
CA ALA A 166 20.81 3.03 11.52
C ALA A 166 21.29 4.07 12.54
N SER A 167 20.38 4.84 13.13
CA SER A 167 20.70 5.70 14.29
C SER A 167 21.19 4.93 15.53
N ARG A 168 21.11 3.59 15.52
CA ARG A 168 21.61 2.71 16.59
C ARG A 168 22.79 1.84 16.15
N GLY A 169 23.42 2.17 15.02
CA GLY A 169 24.61 1.44 14.55
C GLY A 169 24.30 0.12 13.85
N ILE A 170 23.11 -0.03 13.25
CA ILE A 170 22.71 -1.20 12.46
C ILE A 170 22.51 -0.77 11.00
N GLU A 171 23.22 -1.41 10.07
CA GLU A 171 23.03 -1.18 8.63
C GLU A 171 21.75 -1.86 8.14
N VAL A 172 20.99 -1.18 7.27
CA VAL A 172 19.71 -1.70 6.77
C VAL A 172 19.63 -1.60 5.26
N LEU A 173 19.17 -2.68 4.62
CA LEU A 173 18.85 -2.77 3.19
C LEU A 173 17.37 -3.05 2.97
#